data_AF-A0A3N6M8P3-F1
#
_entry.id   AF-A0A3N6M8P3-F1
#
_cell.length_a   1.000
_cell.length_b   1.000
_cell.length_c   1.000
_cell.angle_alpha   90.00
_cell.angle_beta   90.00
_cell.angle_gamma   90.00
#
_symmetry.space_group_name_H-M   'P 1'
#
loop_
_entity.id
_entity.type
_entity.pdbx_description
1 polymer ?
#
loop_
_entity_poly.entity_id
_entity_poly.type
_entity_poly.pdbx_seq_one_letter_code
_entity_poly.pdbx_strand_id
1 'polypeptide(L)'
;MGHEWTIFHQEEVKTGRKIPVPAAVHNVVGLDHEIHDHCMYWNYERIATYLVLSQYPLRESNYQDVKRTKVFRAEHGSDTTGYIRVPDSLSETVKSRYREGTRVNYMAYDQMLEQDNPTVFLLSNTQFQQLLPSGVQPSVTEAGETEGVDLEESLTNLPAFLPSP
;
A
#
# COMPACT_ATOMS: atom_id res chain seq x y z
N MET A 1 -11.42 -19.43 -4.48
CA MET A 1 -11.07 -18.60 -5.65
C MET A 1 -10.00 -17.65 -5.18
N GLY A 2 -8.80 -17.72 -5.74
CA GLY A 2 -7.68 -16.87 -5.33
C GLY A 2 -8.01 -15.41 -5.61
N HIS A 3 -7.69 -14.52 -4.67
CA HIS A 3 -7.74 -13.08 -4.87
C HIS A 3 -6.49 -12.66 -5.64
N GLU A 4 -6.64 -12.43 -6.95
CA GLU A 4 -5.55 -11.92 -7.79
C GLU A 4 -5.24 -10.45 -7.43
N TRP A 5 -3.97 -10.07 -7.41
CA TRP A 5 -3.56 -8.70 -7.08
C TRP A 5 -3.69 -7.80 -8.30
N THR A 6 -4.60 -6.84 -8.26
CA THR A 6 -4.87 -5.92 -9.36
C THR A 6 -3.85 -4.79 -9.45
N ILE A 7 -3.40 -4.31 -8.29
CA ILE A 7 -2.35 -3.31 -8.19
C ILE A 7 -1.19 -3.91 -7.41
N PHE A 8 -0.03 -3.96 -8.05
CA PHE A 8 1.25 -4.25 -7.42
C PHE A 8 2.33 -3.33 -7.99
N HIS A 9 2.74 -2.33 -7.20
CA HIS A 9 3.86 -1.45 -7.53
C HIS A 9 4.84 -1.38 -6.38
N GLN A 10 6.13 -1.40 -6.71
CA GLN A 10 7.19 -1.18 -5.75
C GLN A 10 7.88 0.15 -6.01
N GLU A 11 8.01 0.95 -4.97
CA GLU A 11 8.64 2.26 -5.03
C GLU A 11 9.67 2.42 -3.92
N GLU A 12 10.52 3.42 -4.05
CA GLU A 12 11.53 3.75 -3.05
C GLU A 12 11.23 5.12 -2.44
N VAL A 13 11.23 5.17 -1.10
CA VAL A 13 11.06 6.40 -0.34
C VAL A 13 12.25 7.32 -0.62
N LYS A 14 11.95 8.52 -1.10
CA LYS A 14 12.92 9.58 -1.38
C LYS A 14 13.11 10.51 -0.18
N THR A 15 14.09 11.41 -0.29
CA THR A 15 14.45 12.38 0.73
C THR A 15 13.23 13.13 1.31
N GLY A 16 13.20 13.25 2.64
CA GLY A 16 12.09 13.88 3.36
C GLY A 16 10.82 13.02 3.41
N ARG A 17 10.97 11.68 3.38
CA ARG A 17 9.88 10.69 3.42
C ARG A 17 8.84 10.88 2.30
N LYS A 18 9.31 11.32 1.13
CA LYS A 18 8.47 11.44 -0.06
C LYS A 18 8.37 10.07 -0.71
N ILE A 19 7.16 9.63 -1.00
CA ILE A 19 6.92 8.33 -1.64
C ILE A 19 6.36 8.62 -3.03
N PRO A 20 7.04 8.18 -4.10
CA PRO A 20 6.48 8.22 -5.44
C PRO A 20 5.15 7.45 -5.47
N VAL A 21 4.13 8.02 -6.10
CA VAL A 21 2.82 7.38 -6.27
C VAL A 21 2.62 7.16 -7.76
N PRO A 22 2.60 5.90 -8.24
CA PRO A 22 2.30 5.59 -9.63
C PRO A 22 0.92 6.10 -10.06
N ALA A 23 0.76 6.38 -11.35
CA ALA A 23 -0.51 6.82 -11.94
C ALA A 23 -1.67 5.87 -11.63
N ALA A 24 -1.44 4.56 -11.77
CA ALA A 24 -2.41 3.53 -11.44
C ALA A 24 -2.91 3.59 -9.99
N VAL A 25 -2.10 4.08 -9.05
CA VAL A 25 -2.50 4.23 -7.65
C VAL A 25 -3.28 5.53 -7.47
N HIS A 26 -2.70 6.68 -7.82
CA HIS A 26 -3.36 7.96 -7.51
C HIS A 26 -4.59 8.25 -8.37
N ASN A 27 -4.75 7.62 -9.52
CA ASN A 27 -5.98 7.74 -10.31
C ASN A 27 -7.12 6.91 -9.74
N VAL A 28 -6.82 5.87 -8.95
CA VAL A 28 -7.85 5.01 -8.35
C VAL A 28 -8.23 5.51 -6.95
N VAL A 29 -7.25 5.85 -6.11
CA VAL A 29 -7.49 6.24 -4.71
C VAL A 29 -7.32 7.74 -4.44
N GLY A 30 -7.07 8.54 -5.48
CA GLY A 30 -7.00 9.99 -5.37
C GLY A 30 -8.31 10.68 -5.74
N LEU A 31 -8.48 11.88 -5.20
CA LEU A 31 -9.66 12.72 -5.35
C LEU A 31 -9.23 14.15 -5.69
N ASP A 32 -9.90 14.76 -6.67
CA ASP A 32 -9.83 16.21 -6.84
C ASP A 32 -10.73 16.92 -5.83
N HIS A 33 -10.09 17.67 -4.93
CA HIS A 33 -10.78 18.46 -3.92
C HIS A 33 -10.71 19.94 -4.27
N GLU A 34 -11.85 20.65 -4.29
CA GLU A 34 -11.99 22.04 -4.74
C GLU A 34 -10.93 23.01 -4.17
N ILE A 35 -10.53 22.80 -2.91
CA ILE A 35 -9.58 23.67 -2.19
C ILE A 35 -8.13 23.14 -2.23
N HIS A 36 -7.93 21.83 -2.37
CA HIS A 36 -6.63 21.20 -2.11
C HIS A 36 -6.02 20.51 -3.33
N ASP A 37 -6.68 20.65 -4.48
CA ASP A 37 -6.38 19.93 -5.72
C ASP A 37 -6.39 18.42 -5.48
N HIS A 38 -5.73 17.68 -6.39
CA HIS A 38 -5.55 16.24 -6.31
C HIS A 38 -4.94 15.80 -4.97
N CYS A 39 -5.68 14.99 -4.22
CA CYS A 39 -5.35 14.62 -2.86
C CYS A 39 -5.74 13.18 -2.53
N MET A 40 -5.21 12.67 -1.43
CA MET A 40 -5.46 11.31 -0.95
C MET A 40 -5.58 11.32 0.58
N TYR A 41 -6.39 10.41 1.12
CA TYR A 41 -6.50 10.20 2.55
C TYR A 41 -5.54 9.11 3.01
N TRP A 42 -4.88 9.38 4.13
CA TRP A 42 -4.08 8.41 4.86
C TRP A 42 -4.91 7.84 5.99
N ASN A 43 -4.95 6.53 6.06
CA ASN A 43 -5.57 5.79 7.13
C ASN A 43 -4.53 4.81 7.71
N TYR A 44 -4.77 4.40 8.94
CA TYR A 44 -3.95 3.41 9.63
C TYR A 44 -4.84 2.25 10.07
N GLU A 45 -4.53 1.05 9.58
CA GLU A 45 -5.19 -0.18 10.01
C GLU A 45 -4.55 -0.62 11.34
N ARG A 46 -5.36 -0.72 12.40
CA ARG A 46 -4.88 -0.83 13.78
C ARG A 46 -4.42 -2.24 14.16
N ILE A 47 -4.97 -3.27 13.53
CA ILE A 47 -4.74 -4.67 13.91
C ILE A 47 -3.39 -5.15 13.35
N ALA A 48 -3.20 -4.98 12.06
CA ALA A 48 -2.04 -5.42 11.32
C ALA A 48 -1.01 -4.30 11.09
N THR A 49 -1.32 -3.06 11.49
CA THR A 49 -0.39 -1.91 11.53
C THR A 49 0.07 -1.40 10.16
N TYR A 50 -0.84 -1.41 9.17
CA TYR A 50 -0.58 -0.97 7.81
C TYR A 50 -1.03 0.47 7.56
N LEU A 51 -0.36 1.16 6.64
CA LEU A 51 -0.87 2.40 6.08
C LEU A 51 -1.79 2.05 4.90
N VAL A 52 -2.91 2.76 4.81
CA VAL A 52 -3.90 2.59 3.75
C VAL A 52 -4.19 3.94 3.12
N LEU A 53 -4.17 3.97 1.80
CA LEU A 53 -4.52 5.13 1.00
C LEU A 53 -5.94 4.95 0.46
N SER A 54 -6.74 6.01 0.48
CA SER A 54 -8.12 5.98 0.02
C SER A 54 -8.61 7.33 -0.50
N GLN A 55 -9.74 7.30 -1.19
CA GLN A 55 -10.38 8.50 -1.74
C GLN A 55 -11.06 9.34 -0.64
N TYR A 56 -11.62 8.68 0.38
CA TYR A 56 -12.27 9.28 1.55
C TYR A 56 -11.79 8.64 2.87
N PRO A 57 -11.95 9.29 4.03
CA PRO A 57 -11.59 8.70 5.32
C PRO A 57 -12.29 7.35 5.56
N LEU A 58 -11.53 6.34 5.99
CA LEU A 58 -12.08 5.07 6.45
C LEU A 58 -12.68 5.22 7.84
N ARG A 59 -13.87 4.66 8.06
CA ARG A 59 -14.68 4.91 9.28
C ARG A 59 -14.94 3.65 10.09
N GLU A 60 -14.57 2.49 9.56
CA GLU A 60 -14.69 1.22 10.27
C GLU A 60 -13.78 1.21 11.50
N SER A 61 -14.17 0.46 12.53
CA SER A 61 -13.55 0.53 13.87
C SER A 61 -12.08 0.11 13.90
N ASN A 62 -11.64 -0.71 12.94
CA ASN A 62 -10.26 -1.16 12.81
C ASN A 62 -9.36 -0.14 12.09
N TYR A 63 -9.94 0.90 11.47
CA TYR A 63 -9.17 1.98 10.85
C TYR A 63 -9.09 3.22 11.74
N GLN A 64 -8.10 4.05 11.43
CA GLN A 64 -7.94 5.37 11.96
C GLN A 64 -7.63 6.32 10.82
N ASP A 65 -8.49 7.32 10.58
CA ASP A 65 -8.16 8.45 9.73
C ASP A 65 -6.97 9.21 10.33
N VAL A 66 -5.93 9.41 9.53
CA VAL A 66 -4.69 10.06 9.93
C VAL A 66 -4.66 11.48 9.42
N LYS A 67 -4.80 11.66 8.10
CA LYS A 67 -4.65 12.95 7.43
C LYS A 67 -5.01 12.88 5.95
N ARG A 68 -5.55 13.97 5.40
CA ARG A 68 -5.55 14.23 3.95
C ARG A 68 -4.28 14.94 3.50
N THR A 69 -3.67 14.47 2.42
CA THR A 69 -2.49 15.15 1.82
C THR A 69 -2.64 15.33 0.32
N LYS A 70 -2.12 16.44 -0.21
CA LYS A 70 -1.99 16.68 -1.64
C LYS A 70 -1.03 15.66 -2.28
N VAL A 71 -1.36 15.22 -3.49
CA VAL A 71 -0.43 14.51 -4.39
C VAL A 71 0.36 15.57 -5.15
N PHE A 72 1.67 15.62 -4.94
CA PHE A 72 2.53 16.60 -5.59
C PHE A 72 2.94 16.14 -6.98
N ARG A 73 3.01 17.07 -7.94
CA ARG A 73 3.47 16.85 -9.32
C ARG A 73 2.62 15.88 -10.15
N ALA A 74 1.41 15.57 -9.70
CA ALA A 74 0.42 14.85 -10.48
C ALA A 74 -0.94 15.50 -10.31
N GLU A 75 -1.75 15.37 -11.34
CA GLU A 75 -3.16 15.75 -11.38
C GLU A 75 -3.99 14.47 -11.51
N HIS A 76 -5.25 14.51 -11.07
CA HIS A 76 -6.11 13.35 -11.20
C HIS A 76 -6.34 12.98 -12.68
N GLY A 77 -6.28 11.69 -13.00
CA GLY A 77 -6.38 11.20 -14.38
C GLY A 77 -5.11 11.38 -15.21
N SER A 78 -4.03 11.94 -14.65
CA SER A 78 -2.74 12.03 -15.34
C SER A 78 -1.98 10.71 -15.28
N ASP A 79 -1.18 10.43 -16.31
CA ASP A 79 -0.21 9.33 -16.32
C ASP A 79 1.11 9.68 -15.61
N THR A 80 1.20 10.87 -15.01
CA THR A 80 2.42 11.35 -14.36
C THR A 80 2.55 10.79 -12.94
N THR A 81 3.68 10.16 -12.63
CA THR A 81 4.00 9.77 -11.24
C THR A 81 4.03 10.98 -10.31
N GLY A 82 3.13 10.96 -9.33
CA GLY A 82 3.06 11.94 -8.26
C GLY A 82 3.95 11.59 -7.07
N TYR A 83 3.85 12.39 -6.01
CA TYR A 83 4.50 12.10 -4.73
C TYR A 83 3.58 12.45 -3.57
N ILE A 84 3.56 11.60 -2.55
CA ILE A 84 2.94 11.88 -1.25
C ILE A 84 4.02 11.88 -0.16
N ARG A 85 3.71 12.41 1.01
CA ARG A 85 4.63 12.37 2.16
C ARG A 85 3.94 11.70 3.32
N VAL A 86 4.66 10.77 3.96
CA VAL A 86 4.19 10.11 5.20
C VAL A 86 3.82 11.18 6.23
N PRO A 87 2.60 11.17 6.79
CA PRO A 87 2.16 12.19 7.74
C PRO A 87 3.04 12.25 8.99
N ASP A 88 3.46 13.46 9.37
CA ASP A 88 4.26 13.67 10.59
C ASP A 88 3.50 13.36 11.88
N SER A 89 2.16 13.34 11.83
CA SER A 89 1.27 12.97 12.94
C SER A 89 1.33 11.48 13.29
N LEU A 90 1.88 10.63 12.42
CA LEU A 90 2.10 9.22 12.72
C LEU A 90 3.18 9.06 13.81
N SER A 91 3.09 7.95 14.56
CA SER A 91 4.08 7.60 15.57
C SER A 91 5.47 7.37 14.95
N GLU A 92 6.53 7.63 15.71
CA GLU A 92 7.91 7.40 15.23
C GLU A 92 8.14 5.93 14.84
N THR A 93 7.51 4.99 15.52
CA THR A 93 7.56 3.56 15.17
C THR A 93 7.06 3.32 13.75
N VAL A 94 5.92 3.89 13.36
CA VAL A 94 5.39 3.76 12.00
C VAL A 94 6.28 4.49 11.00
N LYS A 95 6.64 5.75 11.29
CA LYS A 95 7.47 6.58 10.39
C LYS A 95 8.86 6.00 10.15
N SER A 96 9.41 5.24 11.11
CA SER A 96 10.71 4.58 10.99
C SER A 96 10.76 3.53 9.87
N ARG A 97 9.61 2.98 9.47
CA ARG A 97 9.47 2.02 8.36
C ARG A 97 9.55 2.68 6.98
N TYR A 98 9.52 4.01 6.92
CA TYR A 98 9.47 4.80 5.69
C TYR A 98 10.59 5.85 5.66
N ARG A 99 11.82 5.41 5.94
CA ARG A 99 13.02 6.24 5.81
C ARG A 99 13.45 6.29 4.35
N GLU A 100 14.23 7.30 4.02
CA GLU A 100 14.83 7.42 2.70
C GLU A 100 15.63 6.15 2.33
N GLY A 101 15.46 5.69 1.09
CA GLY A 101 16.04 4.44 0.57
C GLY A 101 15.23 3.18 0.91
N THR A 102 14.21 3.26 1.77
CA THR A 102 13.35 2.10 2.05
C THR A 102 12.43 1.81 0.85
N ARG A 103 12.30 0.52 0.49
CA ARG A 103 11.30 0.06 -0.48
C ARG A 103 9.92 -0.08 0.16
N VAL A 104 8.91 0.36 -0.56
CA VAL A 104 7.49 0.24 -0.22
C VAL A 104 6.73 -0.41 -1.35
N ASN A 105 5.66 -1.09 -1.01
CA ASN A 105 4.82 -1.82 -1.96
C ASN A 105 3.38 -1.29 -1.84
N TYR A 106 2.84 -0.87 -2.97
CA TYR A 106 1.43 -0.57 -3.17
C TYR A 106 0.71 -1.85 -3.57
N MET A 107 -0.32 -2.22 -2.81
CA MET A 107 -1.04 -3.47 -3.03
C MET A 107 -2.54 -3.28 -2.87
N ALA A 108 -3.32 -3.82 -3.80
CA ALA A 108 -4.78 -3.90 -3.69
C ALA A 108 -5.33 -5.07 -4.50
N TYR A 109 -6.43 -5.65 -4.00
CA TYR A 109 -7.25 -6.63 -4.72
C TYR A 109 -8.38 -5.94 -5.49
N ASP A 110 -9.00 -6.61 -6.46
CA ASP A 110 -10.12 -6.07 -7.24
C ASP A 110 -11.24 -5.54 -6.32
N GLN A 111 -11.61 -6.32 -5.31
CA GLN A 111 -12.67 -5.93 -4.37
C GLN A 111 -12.31 -4.69 -3.54
N MET A 112 -11.04 -4.30 -3.44
CA MET A 112 -10.63 -3.05 -2.79
C MET A 112 -10.76 -1.83 -3.69
N LEU A 113 -10.72 -2.05 -5.01
CA LEU A 113 -10.76 -0.98 -6.01
C LEU A 113 -12.17 -0.74 -6.53
N GLU A 114 -13.04 -1.74 -6.50
CA GLU A 114 -14.44 -1.67 -6.95
C GLU A 114 -15.41 -1.11 -5.89
N GLN A 115 -14.92 -0.76 -4.69
CA GLN A 115 -15.73 -0.21 -3.61
C GLN A 115 -16.13 1.23 -3.87
N ASP A 116 -17.18 1.70 -3.17
CA ASP A 116 -17.54 3.13 -3.13
C ASP A 116 -16.40 4.05 -2.65
N ASN A 117 -15.48 3.50 -1.84
CA ASN A 117 -14.27 4.18 -1.39
C ASN A 117 -13.05 3.29 -1.67
N PRO A 118 -12.46 3.39 -2.87
CA PRO A 118 -11.32 2.55 -3.25
C PRO A 118 -10.16 2.69 -2.26
N THR A 119 -9.46 1.58 -2.02
CA THR A 119 -8.35 1.53 -1.06
C THR A 119 -7.12 0.83 -1.64
N VAL A 120 -5.93 1.28 -1.22
CA VAL A 120 -4.64 0.66 -1.55
C VAL A 120 -3.80 0.56 -0.28
N PHE A 121 -3.28 -0.63 0.01
CA PHE A 121 -2.30 -0.82 1.07
C PHE A 121 -0.95 -0.23 0.67
N LEU A 122 -0.31 0.44 1.62
CA LEU A 122 1.08 0.86 1.52
C LEU A 122 1.89 0.13 2.59
N LEU A 123 2.74 -0.79 2.14
CA LEU A 123 3.50 -1.69 2.99
C LEU A 123 4.98 -1.39 2.87
N SER A 124 5.70 -1.37 3.99
CA SER A 124 7.16 -1.50 3.94
C SER A 124 7.56 -2.88 3.42
N ASN A 125 8.78 -3.02 2.88
CA ASN A 125 9.26 -4.31 2.40
C ASN A 125 9.24 -5.42 3.47
N THR A 126 9.50 -5.07 4.74
CA THR A 126 9.39 -6.03 5.86
C THR A 126 7.96 -6.50 6.07
N GLN A 127 6.98 -5.60 6.00
CA GLN A 127 5.57 -5.97 6.10
C GLN A 127 5.15 -6.84 4.91
N PHE A 128 5.57 -6.49 3.70
CA PHE A 128 5.32 -7.30 2.52
C PHE A 128 5.90 -8.72 2.66
N GLN A 129 7.14 -8.85 3.16
CA GLN A 129 7.76 -10.16 3.40
C GLN A 129 7.04 -10.99 4.45
N GLN A 130 6.37 -10.37 5.43
CA GLN A 130 5.53 -11.06 6.41
C GLN A 130 4.22 -11.58 5.80
N LEU A 131 3.82 -11.04 4.65
CA LEU A 131 2.68 -11.51 3.86
C LEU A 131 3.07 -12.61 2.86
N LEU A 132 4.35 -12.79 2.58
CA LEU A 132 4.77 -13.94 1.80
C LEU A 132 4.68 -15.18 2.70
N PRO A 133 4.11 -16.30 2.22
CA PRO A 133 4.12 -17.53 2.98
C PRO A 133 5.51 -17.95 3.37
N SER A 134 5.59 -18.66 4.48
CA SER A 134 6.83 -19.15 5.08
C SER A 134 7.73 -19.95 4.13
N GLY A 135 7.21 -20.42 2.98
CA GLY A 135 7.97 -21.10 1.92
C GLY A 135 8.75 -20.18 0.96
N VAL A 136 8.51 -18.87 0.98
CA VAL A 136 9.19 -17.86 0.14
C VAL A 136 10.17 -17.02 0.98
N GLN A 137 10.53 -17.48 2.18
CA GLN A 137 11.72 -16.93 2.83
C GLN A 137 12.93 -17.35 1.98
N PRO A 138 13.77 -16.40 1.50
CA PRO A 138 14.97 -16.76 0.79
C PRO A 138 15.90 -17.41 1.82
N SER A 139 15.81 -18.73 1.89
CA SER A 139 16.83 -19.56 2.52
C SER A 139 18.07 -19.34 1.68
N VAL A 140 18.96 -18.48 2.16
CA VAL A 140 20.32 -18.38 1.63
C VAL A 140 21.04 -19.66 2.05
N THR A 141 20.74 -20.75 1.36
CA THR A 141 21.45 -22.02 1.44
C THR A 141 21.46 -22.62 0.05
N GLU A 142 22.62 -22.44 -0.58
CA GLU A 142 23.29 -23.28 -1.57
C GLU A 142 22.44 -24.31 -2.35
N ALA A 143 22.50 -24.15 -3.68
CA ALA A 143 22.46 -25.20 -4.70
C ALA A 143 21.36 -26.27 -4.58
N GLY A 144 20.26 -26.07 -5.33
CA GLY A 144 19.33 -27.13 -5.65
C GLY A 144 18.21 -26.62 -6.53
N GLU A 145 18.17 -27.11 -7.77
CA GLU A 145 17.06 -26.92 -8.70
C GLU A 145 15.75 -27.41 -8.05
N THR A 146 14.78 -26.51 -7.85
CA THR A 146 13.39 -26.94 -7.66
C THR A 146 12.44 -25.94 -8.28
N GLU A 147 11.51 -26.52 -9.03
CA GLU A 147 10.52 -25.91 -9.92
C GLU A 147 9.66 -24.85 -9.23
N GLY A 148 9.22 -23.88 -10.03
CA GLY A 148 8.43 -22.72 -9.61
C GLY A 148 7.18 -23.14 -8.82
N VAL A 149 7.27 -22.99 -7.51
CA VAL A 149 6.10 -22.94 -6.64
C VAL A 149 5.58 -21.51 -6.72
N ASP A 150 4.38 -21.38 -7.28
CA ASP A 150 3.77 -20.12 -7.67
C ASP A 150 3.67 -19.17 -6.47
N LEU A 151 4.44 -18.08 -6.54
CA LEU A 151 4.46 -17.01 -5.55
C LEU A 151 3.05 -16.45 -5.33
N GLU A 152 2.21 -16.52 -6.36
CA GLU A 152 0.81 -16.08 -6.41
C GLU A 152 -0.13 -16.96 -5.58
N GLU A 153 0.00 -18.29 -5.64
CA GLU A 153 -0.79 -19.24 -4.84
C GLU A 153 -0.43 -19.12 -3.34
N SER A 154 0.82 -18.76 -3.11
CA SER A 154 1.34 -18.47 -1.80
C SER A 154 0.71 -17.20 -1.20
N LEU A 155 0.70 -16.09 -1.93
CA LEU A 155 0.13 -14.82 -1.47
C LEU A 155 -1.38 -14.88 -1.21
N THR A 156 -2.11 -15.77 -1.88
CA THR A 156 -3.58 -15.86 -1.80
C THR A 156 -4.11 -16.56 -0.54
N ASN A 157 -3.26 -17.21 0.25
CA ASN A 157 -3.66 -17.99 1.43
C ASN A 157 -3.44 -17.28 2.78
N LEU A 158 -3.32 -15.95 2.79
CA LEU A 158 -3.05 -15.19 4.02
C LEU A 158 -4.27 -15.14 4.96
N PRO A 159 -4.17 -15.67 6.20
CA PRO A 159 -5.30 -15.75 7.13
C PRO A 159 -5.71 -14.40 7.77
N ALA A 160 -4.95 -13.32 7.55
CA ALA A 160 -5.20 -12.02 8.20
C ALA A 160 -6.12 -11.05 7.42
N PHE A 161 -6.58 -11.46 6.23
CA PHE A 161 -7.23 -10.55 5.26
C PHE A 161 -8.56 -11.06 4.68
N LEU A 162 -9.19 -12.05 5.30
CA LEU A 162 -10.55 -12.40 4.91
C LEU A 162 -11.53 -11.40 5.54
N PRO A 163 -12.44 -10.76 4.76
CA PRO A 163 -13.60 -10.14 5.35
C PRO A 163 -14.36 -11.24 6.11
N SER A 164 -14.68 -10.97 7.37
CA SER A 164 -15.56 -11.86 8.14
C SER A 164 -16.86 -12.10 7.36
N PRO A 165 -17.40 -13.32 7.39
CA PRO A 165 -18.60 -13.71 6.64
C PRO A 165 -19.82 -12.86 6.98
#